data_AF-A0A1Q9P922-F1
#
_entry.id   AF-A0A1Q9P922-F1
#
_cell.length_a   1.000
_cell.length_b   1.000
_cell.length_c   1.000
_cell.angle_alpha   90.00
_cell.angle_beta   90.00
_cell.angle_gamma   90.00
#
_symmetry.space_group_name_H-M   'P 1'
#
loop_
_entity.id
_entity.type
_entity.pdbx_description
1 polymer ?
#
loop_
_entity_poly.entity_id
_entity_poly.type
_entity_poly.pdbx_seq_one_letter_code
_entity_poly.pdbx_strand_id
1 'polypeptide(L)'
;MDKGSLGSNDAAPLGYETVAKLEAPAVDLTYDENFLYAACRDQRVRVWSKTDWQLVAELGETDTPPLVVDVDDTQVFATCERRVYVWNKETWGMTGWFELSYQALTSALHGDYFYVGAIDGRLVSIQKDTHETSSWQLHKSDITSLWSDDKIICTSAKKEEPRVWLKDRDTAPSELARLDKKGKGGVISGNSEFILVGNSTGEIAVYDRVEWGLVRTLESRSSNPVSSIWASSYFMVAALTNGSLTIWDLKRGEEIGEVSLNGQKIEWLNADHDLLYVATQDGITIIRLTMSQRPLDICTDSPPILSDSLLKTSPYDVLEGALQLEKKANQHYQEGLFHESVLEYENALQLLIDNTHALQEVPEERQLLTDELNTRLGKALLKAKIQELQAISHEIRQLSEELDVRKRTDRNPEDIERLWSSAGRIIKESRVLAEAQSSEMLSYQLTHVVETLESDLNEAMSKFDEFRETINKALALIRQISNEWRWMERRRTKLPERKQFLEGAMEKLGIALDNADPEGEVRQILSGALDEYRRLYSQIDRIVVSYDTELVSSFTSKEEAQEAIDGLLSVMPKKIDSLKDIDDPTEQDLEKKRIIAALDQALETAKSFKMNKASKAIEIELEKIISQDKLTKSKKDN
;
A
#
# COMPACT_ATOMS: atom_id res chain seq x y z
N MET A 1 17.25 44.96 50.43
CA MET A 1 16.79 45.38 49.09
C MET A 1 16.79 44.13 48.25
N ASP A 2 15.74 43.33 48.40
CA ASP A 2 15.57 42.06 47.70
C ASP A 2 14.66 42.31 46.50
N LYS A 3 15.16 42.07 45.29
CA LYS A 3 14.34 41.98 44.09
C LYS A 3 13.95 40.53 43.92
N GLY A 4 12.69 40.23 44.23
CA GLY A 4 12.07 38.95 43.96
C GLY A 4 11.99 38.67 42.46
N SER A 5 12.48 37.50 42.05
CA SER A 5 12.16 36.87 40.78
C SER A 5 10.77 36.24 40.91
N LEU A 6 9.74 36.97 40.48
CA LEU A 6 8.43 36.41 40.19
C LEU A 6 8.42 36.02 38.71
N GLY A 7 8.36 34.73 38.48
CA GLY A 7 8.29 34.06 37.19
C GLY A 7 8.12 32.57 37.46
N SER A 8 7.05 32.21 38.16
CA SER A 8 6.64 30.82 38.30
C SER A 8 6.03 30.36 36.98
N ASN A 9 6.66 29.38 36.35
CA ASN A 9 6.06 28.56 35.32
C ASN A 9 4.89 27.80 35.96
N ASP A 10 3.68 28.36 35.90
CA ASP A 10 2.43 27.68 36.26
C ASP A 10 1.97 26.73 35.13
N ALA A 11 2.89 25.91 34.60
CA ALA A 11 2.49 24.78 33.77
C ALA A 11 1.94 23.69 34.71
N ALA A 12 0.70 23.25 34.47
CA ALA A 12 0.12 22.15 35.22
C ALA A 12 1.06 20.93 35.15
N PRO A 13 1.42 20.31 36.29
CA PRO A 13 2.40 19.22 36.28
C PRO A 13 1.83 18.02 35.52
N LEU A 14 2.64 17.47 34.61
CA LEU A 14 2.36 16.19 33.96
C LEU A 14 2.27 15.10 35.03
N GLY A 15 1.10 14.47 35.12
CA GLY A 15 0.86 13.28 35.94
C GLY A 15 0.87 12.03 35.06
N TYR A 16 1.13 10.88 35.68
CA TYR A 16 1.00 9.59 34.99
C TYR A 16 0.47 8.52 35.94
N GLU A 17 -0.27 7.56 35.39
CA GLU A 17 -0.70 6.36 36.12
C GLU A 17 -0.30 5.11 35.34
N THR A 18 0.11 4.06 36.04
CA THR A 18 0.33 2.75 35.42
C THR A 18 -1.02 2.04 35.31
N VAL A 19 -1.49 1.83 34.08
CA VAL A 19 -2.75 1.14 33.79
C VAL A 19 -2.58 -0.37 33.93
N ALA A 20 -1.50 -0.91 33.36
CA ALA A 20 -1.22 -2.34 33.39
C ALA A 20 0.29 -2.63 33.27
N LYS A 21 0.70 -3.80 33.75
CA LYS A 21 2.03 -4.37 33.57
C LYS A 21 1.89 -5.79 33.03
N LEU A 22 2.53 -6.05 31.90
CA LEU A 22 2.50 -7.36 31.24
C LEU A 22 3.86 -8.01 31.42
N GLU A 23 3.88 -9.23 31.97
CA GLU A 23 5.11 -9.99 32.22
C GLU A 23 5.62 -10.64 30.91
N ALA A 24 6.14 -9.82 30.00
CA ALA A 24 6.76 -10.28 28.77
C ALA A 24 7.94 -9.37 28.40
N PRO A 25 9.19 -9.87 28.42
CA PRO A 25 10.36 -9.09 28.08
C PRO A 25 10.36 -8.78 26.58
N ALA A 26 9.92 -7.56 26.25
CA ALA A 26 9.75 -7.10 24.88
C ALA A 26 10.94 -6.25 24.44
N VAL A 27 11.27 -6.33 23.15
CA VAL A 27 12.27 -5.45 22.52
C VAL A 27 11.63 -4.38 21.64
N ASP A 28 10.42 -4.64 21.15
CA ASP A 28 9.68 -3.75 20.25
C ASP A 28 8.17 -3.94 20.41
N LEU A 29 7.39 -2.88 20.13
CA LEU A 29 5.95 -2.83 20.30
C LEU A 29 5.27 -2.10 19.14
N THR A 30 4.19 -2.71 18.66
CA THR A 30 3.24 -2.08 17.74
C THR A 30 1.82 -2.39 18.17
N TYR A 31 0.84 -1.66 17.65
CA TYR A 31 -0.56 -1.81 18.04
C TYR A 31 -1.49 -1.54 16.87
N ASP A 32 -2.71 -2.05 16.98
CA ASP A 32 -3.84 -1.64 16.15
C ASP A 32 -5.01 -1.19 17.05
N GLU A 33 -6.20 -1.03 16.48
CA GLU A 33 -7.39 -0.61 17.23
C GLU A 33 -7.70 -1.54 18.41
N ASN A 34 -7.45 -2.84 18.27
CA ASN A 34 -7.93 -3.89 19.17
C ASN A 34 -6.84 -4.54 20.03
N PHE A 35 -5.61 -4.61 19.50
CA PHE A 35 -4.54 -5.41 20.07
C PHE A 35 -3.22 -4.66 20.19
N LEU A 36 -2.43 -5.07 21.18
CA LEU A 36 -1.03 -4.72 21.36
C LEU A 36 -0.17 -5.93 20.99
N TYR A 37 0.85 -5.71 20.18
CA TYR A 37 1.77 -6.74 19.67
C TYR A 37 3.17 -6.48 20.21
N ALA A 38 3.84 -7.52 20.70
CA ALA A 38 5.21 -7.39 21.19
C ALA A 38 6.15 -8.45 20.64
N ALA A 39 7.29 -7.97 20.11
CA ALA A 39 8.45 -8.79 19.82
C ALA A 39 9.15 -9.16 21.14
N CYS A 40 9.11 -10.44 21.53
CA CYS A 40 9.63 -10.90 22.82
C CYS A 40 11.00 -11.59 22.67
N ARG A 41 11.86 -11.46 23.69
CA ARG A 41 13.22 -12.05 23.68
C ARG A 41 13.22 -13.58 23.69
N ASP A 42 12.10 -14.21 24.01
CA ASP A 42 11.91 -15.65 24.04
C ASP A 42 11.42 -16.24 22.71
N GLN A 43 11.77 -15.57 21.59
CA GLN A 43 11.52 -16.02 20.21
C GLN A 43 10.04 -16.07 19.82
N ARG A 44 9.18 -15.36 20.56
CA ARG A 44 7.74 -15.30 20.29
C ARG A 44 7.29 -13.87 20.02
N VAL A 45 6.21 -13.74 19.27
CA VAL A 45 5.41 -12.52 19.26
C VAL A 45 4.16 -12.76 20.08
N ARG A 46 3.87 -11.87 21.03
CA ARG A 46 2.69 -11.98 21.88
C ARG A 46 1.69 -10.88 21.55
N VAL A 47 0.41 -11.24 21.65
CA VAL A 47 -0.71 -10.36 21.32
C VAL A 47 -1.61 -10.24 22.53
N TRP A 48 -1.85 -9.01 22.99
CA TRP A 48 -2.77 -8.71 24.09
C TRP A 48 -3.95 -7.90 23.60
N SER A 49 -5.12 -8.15 24.18
CA SER A 49 -6.29 -7.31 23.95
C SER A 49 -6.14 -5.97 24.66
N LYS A 50 -6.45 -4.87 23.98
CA LYS A 50 -6.47 -3.53 24.59
C LYS A 50 -7.67 -3.32 25.53
N THR A 51 -8.69 -4.17 25.47
CA THR A 51 -9.89 -4.05 26.30
C THR A 51 -9.66 -4.45 27.75
N ASP A 52 -8.88 -5.50 27.98
CA ASP A 52 -8.69 -6.13 29.29
C ASP A 52 -7.24 -6.59 29.57
N TRP A 53 -6.33 -6.32 28.63
CA TRP A 53 -4.91 -6.67 28.70
C TRP A 53 -4.65 -8.17 28.88
N GLN A 54 -5.59 -9.02 28.47
CA GLN A 54 -5.38 -10.46 28.45
C GLN A 54 -4.60 -10.91 27.22
N LEU A 55 -3.77 -11.94 27.39
CA LEU A 55 -3.02 -12.55 26.30
C LEU A 55 -3.99 -13.31 25.38
N VAL A 56 -4.07 -12.88 24.12
CA VAL A 56 -4.96 -13.43 23.08
C VAL A 56 -4.26 -14.49 22.26
N ALA A 57 -3.01 -14.25 21.88
CA ALA A 57 -2.24 -15.16 21.05
C ALA A 57 -0.74 -15.12 21.39
N GLU A 58 -0.10 -16.28 21.24
CA GLU A 58 1.35 -16.40 21.16
C GLU A 58 1.70 -16.93 19.77
N LEU A 59 2.31 -16.08 18.96
CA LEU A 59 2.77 -16.41 17.61
C LEU A 59 4.15 -17.04 17.73
N GLY A 60 4.32 -18.18 17.06
CA GLY A 60 5.25 -19.28 17.38
C GLY A 60 6.75 -19.00 17.48
N GLU A 61 7.54 -20.08 17.55
CA GLU A 61 8.99 -20.05 17.75
C GLU A 61 9.72 -19.66 16.46
N THR A 62 10.03 -18.38 16.37
CA THR A 62 10.94 -17.82 15.36
C THR A 62 12.34 -18.43 15.50
N ASP A 63 13.14 -18.41 14.42
CA ASP A 63 14.48 -18.99 14.43
C ASP A 63 15.48 -18.24 15.33
N THR A 64 15.23 -16.95 15.51
CA THR A 64 15.99 -16.01 16.35
C THR A 64 15.00 -15.04 17.01
N PRO A 65 15.34 -14.43 18.17
CA PRO A 65 14.45 -13.47 18.80
C PRO A 65 14.03 -12.35 17.83
N PRO A 66 12.71 -12.08 17.70
CA PRO A 66 12.22 -10.98 16.88
C PRO A 66 12.86 -9.66 17.33
N LEU A 67 13.33 -8.89 16.36
CA LEU A 67 13.94 -7.58 16.55
C LEU A 67 12.90 -6.47 16.50
N VAL A 68 11.94 -6.59 15.58
CA VAL A 68 10.86 -5.61 15.32
C VAL A 68 9.58 -6.37 14.97
N VAL A 69 8.44 -5.85 15.41
CA VAL A 69 7.10 -6.31 15.07
C VAL A 69 6.33 -5.18 14.39
N ASP A 70 5.77 -5.49 13.22
CA ASP A 70 4.96 -4.56 12.43
C ASP A 70 3.62 -5.23 12.11
N VAL A 71 2.54 -4.44 11.97
CA VAL A 71 1.19 -4.97 11.70
C VAL A 71 0.53 -4.16 10.60
N ASP A 72 -0.30 -4.83 9.79
CA ASP A 72 -1.30 -4.16 8.94
C ASP A 72 -2.71 -4.66 9.28
N ASP A 73 -3.67 -4.36 8.40
CA ASP A 73 -5.07 -4.72 8.60
C ASP A 73 -5.28 -6.24 8.71
N THR A 74 -4.46 -7.04 8.02
CA THR A 74 -4.69 -8.48 7.83
C THR A 74 -3.58 -9.37 8.38
N GLN A 75 -2.37 -8.84 8.56
CA GLN A 75 -1.17 -9.60 8.85
C GLN A 75 -0.34 -8.99 9.98
N VAL A 76 0.40 -9.87 10.67
CA VAL A 76 1.45 -9.53 11.65
C VAL A 76 2.78 -9.95 11.04
N PHE A 77 3.76 -9.07 11.11
CA PHE A 77 5.11 -9.27 10.61
C PHE A 77 6.10 -9.25 11.78
N ALA A 78 7.05 -10.17 11.80
CA ALA A 78 8.16 -10.15 12.76
C ALA A 78 9.50 -10.25 12.04
N THR A 79 10.29 -9.18 12.13
CA THR A 79 11.66 -9.17 11.60
C THR A 79 12.57 -9.87 12.58
N CYS A 80 13.15 -10.98 12.14
CA CYS A 80 14.19 -11.73 12.82
C CYS A 80 15.52 -11.54 12.07
N GLU A 81 16.62 -12.08 12.59
CA GLU A 81 17.96 -11.82 12.02
C GLU A 81 18.05 -12.16 10.53
N ARG A 82 17.44 -13.26 10.07
CA ARG A 82 17.55 -13.72 8.67
C ARG A 82 16.21 -13.89 7.97
N ARG A 83 15.10 -13.63 8.66
CA ARG A 83 13.76 -13.90 8.15
C ARG A 83 12.78 -12.86 8.63
N VAL A 84 11.77 -12.59 7.81
CA VAL A 84 10.58 -11.85 8.23
C VAL A 84 9.43 -12.84 8.24
N TYR A 85 8.92 -13.18 9.42
CA TYR A 85 7.81 -14.10 9.57
C TYR A 85 6.48 -13.38 9.44
N VAL A 86 5.48 -14.05 8.86
CA VAL A 86 4.17 -13.47 8.59
C VAL A 86 3.07 -14.36 9.16
N TRP A 87 2.15 -13.77 9.92
CA TRP A 87 0.96 -14.43 10.45
C TRP A 87 -0.31 -13.72 9.99
N ASN A 88 -1.39 -14.46 9.82
CA ASN A 88 -2.70 -13.89 9.52
C ASN A 88 -3.42 -13.52 10.83
N LYS A 89 -4.00 -12.31 10.92
CA LYS A 89 -4.65 -11.78 12.13
C LYS A 89 -5.98 -12.47 12.46
N GLU A 90 -6.71 -12.96 11.47
CA GLU A 90 -8.00 -13.64 11.69
C GLU A 90 -7.82 -15.02 12.34
N THR A 91 -6.77 -15.73 11.93
CA THR A 91 -6.54 -17.14 12.32
C THR A 91 -5.38 -17.32 13.29
N TRP A 92 -4.52 -16.31 13.45
CA TRP A 92 -3.21 -16.38 14.11
C TRP A 92 -2.26 -17.44 13.53
N GLY A 93 -2.59 -17.99 12.37
CA GLY A 93 -1.77 -18.98 11.66
C GLY A 93 -0.61 -18.33 10.92
N MET A 94 0.56 -18.95 10.98
CA MET A 94 1.72 -18.53 10.16
C MET A 94 1.39 -18.75 8.68
N THR A 95 1.45 -17.69 7.89
CA THR A 95 1.20 -17.73 6.44
C THR A 95 2.47 -18.05 5.67
N GLY A 96 3.62 -17.59 6.15
CA GLY A 96 4.92 -17.82 5.53
C GLY A 96 6.03 -17.00 6.16
N TRP A 97 7.17 -16.95 5.48
CA TRP A 97 8.28 -16.07 5.84
C TRP A 97 9.03 -15.61 4.59
N PHE A 98 9.67 -14.46 4.67
CA PHE A 98 10.62 -13.96 3.69
C PHE A 98 12.04 -14.28 4.15
N GLU A 99 12.86 -14.85 3.27
CA GLU A 99 14.27 -15.07 3.57
C GLU A 99 15.10 -13.83 3.19
N LEU A 100 15.85 -13.31 4.14
CA LEU A 100 16.68 -12.13 3.95
C LEU A 100 18.07 -12.54 3.48
N SER A 101 18.56 -11.84 2.46
CA SER A 101 19.94 -12.02 1.97
C SER A 101 21.00 -11.48 2.94
N TYR A 102 20.60 -10.61 3.87
CA TYR A 102 21.45 -9.92 4.81
C TYR A 102 20.84 -10.00 6.22
N GLN A 103 21.69 -9.91 7.24
CA GLN A 103 21.22 -9.90 8.63
C GLN A 103 20.48 -8.59 8.92
N ALA A 104 19.21 -8.69 9.31
CA ALA A 104 18.39 -7.55 9.71
C ALA A 104 18.80 -6.99 11.07
N LEU A 105 18.58 -5.69 11.25
CA LEU A 105 18.76 -4.96 12.50
C LEU A 105 17.53 -4.15 12.89
N THR A 106 16.74 -3.72 11.92
CA THR A 106 15.51 -2.94 12.11
C THR A 106 14.59 -3.13 10.91
N SER A 107 13.29 -2.89 11.08
CA SER A 107 12.35 -2.76 9.98
C SER A 107 11.39 -1.60 10.21
N ALA A 108 10.74 -1.17 9.13
CA ALA A 108 9.52 -0.38 9.23
C ALA A 108 8.57 -0.79 8.11
N LEU A 109 7.31 -0.95 8.46
CA LEU A 109 6.25 -1.19 7.51
C LEU A 109 5.57 0.11 7.09
N HIS A 110 5.44 0.34 5.78
CA HIS A 110 4.67 1.48 5.28
C HIS A 110 3.99 1.17 3.95
N GLY A 111 2.66 1.21 3.93
CA GLY A 111 1.85 0.81 2.77
C GLY A 111 2.11 -0.65 2.37
N ASP A 112 2.36 -0.87 1.08
CA ASP A 112 2.61 -2.22 0.52
C ASP A 112 4.07 -2.68 0.64
N TYR A 113 4.94 -1.84 1.22
CA TYR A 113 6.37 -2.08 1.29
C TYR A 113 6.83 -2.28 2.73
N PHE A 114 7.64 -3.32 2.91
CA PHE A 114 8.37 -3.61 4.12
C PHE A 114 9.84 -3.25 3.92
N TYR A 115 10.34 -2.30 4.70
CA TYR A 115 11.73 -1.85 4.63
C TYR A 115 12.54 -2.46 5.75
N VAL A 116 13.66 -3.10 5.43
CA VAL A 116 14.56 -3.75 6.39
C VAL A 116 15.93 -3.08 6.33
N GLY A 117 16.34 -2.49 7.44
CA GLY A 117 17.70 -2.03 7.66
C GLY A 117 18.57 -3.20 8.10
N ALA A 118 19.65 -3.45 7.35
CA ALA A 118 20.53 -4.58 7.55
C ALA A 118 21.98 -4.16 7.88
N ILE A 119 22.79 -5.17 8.23
CA ILE A 119 24.23 -5.03 8.40
C ILE A 119 24.91 -4.45 7.15
N ASP A 120 26.11 -3.91 7.34
CA ASP A 120 26.92 -3.30 6.29
C ASP A 120 26.25 -2.11 5.59
N GLY A 121 25.14 -1.57 6.10
CA GLY A 121 24.51 -0.36 5.57
C GLY A 121 23.55 -0.62 4.41
N ARG A 122 22.99 -1.82 4.32
CA ARG A 122 22.03 -2.19 3.28
C ARG A 122 20.59 -1.94 3.70
N LEU A 123 19.81 -1.40 2.77
CA LEU A 123 18.36 -1.37 2.83
C LEU A 123 17.81 -2.47 1.93
N VAL A 124 16.89 -3.26 2.44
CA VAL A 124 16.12 -4.24 1.67
C VAL A 124 14.66 -3.79 1.66
N SER A 125 14.02 -3.69 0.51
CA SER A 125 12.56 -3.54 0.41
C SER A 125 11.94 -4.85 -0.01
N ILE A 126 10.80 -5.17 0.58
CA ILE A 126 9.99 -6.34 0.24
C ILE A 126 8.58 -5.83 -0.05
N GLN A 127 8.05 -6.12 -1.23
CA GLN A 127 6.66 -5.84 -1.55
C GLN A 127 5.77 -6.99 -1.04
N LYS A 128 4.74 -6.68 -0.25
CA LYS A 128 3.92 -7.68 0.46
C LYS A 128 3.25 -8.67 -0.49
N ASP A 129 2.60 -8.18 -1.53
CA ASP A 129 1.74 -8.99 -2.40
C ASP A 129 2.52 -9.83 -3.42
N THR A 130 3.58 -9.26 -3.97
CA THR A 130 4.37 -9.89 -5.04
C THR A 130 5.53 -10.71 -4.49
N HIS A 131 5.90 -10.49 -3.22
CA HIS A 131 7.12 -11.00 -2.60
C HIS A 131 8.41 -10.56 -3.34
N GLU A 132 8.33 -9.51 -4.15
CA GLU A 132 9.50 -8.96 -4.84
C GLU A 132 10.43 -8.28 -3.83
N THR A 133 11.73 -8.56 -3.95
CA THR A 133 12.75 -8.02 -3.07
C THR A 133 13.74 -7.17 -3.85
N SER A 134 14.06 -5.99 -3.32
CA SER A 134 15.12 -5.13 -3.82
C SER A 134 16.10 -4.80 -2.70
N SER A 135 17.38 -4.61 -3.03
CA SER A 135 18.42 -4.31 -2.05
C SER A 135 19.36 -3.24 -2.56
N TRP A 136 19.66 -2.27 -1.69
CA TRP A 136 20.50 -1.13 -2.01
C TRP A 136 21.55 -0.88 -0.92
N GLN A 137 22.76 -0.52 -1.35
CA GLN A 137 23.86 -0.16 -0.47
C GLN A 137 23.79 1.35 -0.19
N LEU A 138 23.22 1.73 0.95
CA LEU A 138 22.96 3.14 1.29
C LEU A 138 24.06 3.74 2.18
N HIS A 139 24.54 2.96 3.15
CA HIS A 139 25.59 3.33 4.08
C HIS A 139 26.78 2.36 3.96
N LYS A 140 27.91 2.69 4.58
CA LYS A 140 29.08 1.80 4.78
C LYS A 140 29.08 1.12 6.15
N SER A 141 28.15 1.49 7.03
CA SER A 141 27.94 0.88 8.33
C SER A 141 26.48 0.48 8.51
N ASP A 142 26.26 -0.52 9.36
CA ASP A 142 24.97 -1.02 9.85
C ASP A 142 23.87 0.06 9.97
N ILE A 143 22.72 -0.19 9.34
CA ILE A 143 21.51 0.62 9.52
C ILE A 143 20.86 0.20 10.84
N THR A 144 20.89 1.08 11.83
CA THR A 144 20.46 0.78 13.21
C THR A 144 19.05 1.26 13.53
N SER A 145 18.50 2.19 12.75
CA SER A 145 17.15 2.69 12.92
C SER A 145 16.61 3.21 11.58
N LEU A 146 15.31 3.03 11.36
CA LEU A 146 14.64 3.36 10.12
C LEU A 146 13.26 3.95 10.44
N TRP A 147 12.88 4.97 9.68
CA TRP A 147 11.53 5.53 9.68
C TRP A 147 11.11 5.79 8.24
N SER A 148 9.83 5.69 7.93
CA SER A 148 9.33 5.68 6.55
C SER A 148 7.92 6.23 6.50
N ASP A 149 7.58 6.93 5.42
CA ASP A 149 6.21 7.36 5.13
C ASP A 149 5.91 7.34 3.63
N ASP A 150 4.78 7.87 3.14
CA ASP A 150 4.41 7.74 1.72
C ASP A 150 5.47 8.23 0.73
N LYS A 151 6.32 9.18 1.12
CA LYS A 151 7.25 9.85 0.20
C LYS A 151 8.71 9.54 0.47
N ILE A 152 9.10 9.35 1.72
CA ILE A 152 10.51 9.31 2.09
C ILE A 152 10.86 8.11 2.97
N ILE A 153 12.13 7.74 2.96
CA ILE A 153 12.75 6.79 3.88
C ILE A 153 13.85 7.55 4.61
N CYS A 154 13.87 7.45 5.93
CA CYS A 154 14.88 8.03 6.78
C CYS A 154 15.69 6.90 7.41
N THR A 155 17.01 6.91 7.22
CA THR A 155 17.90 5.88 7.75
C THR A 155 18.94 6.48 8.67
N SER A 156 19.17 5.83 9.81
CA SER A 156 20.30 6.12 10.69
C SER A 156 21.24 4.93 10.74
N ALA A 157 22.54 5.23 10.72
CA ALA A 157 23.58 4.21 10.68
C ALA A 157 24.64 4.47 11.76
N LYS A 158 25.21 3.39 12.29
CA LYS A 158 26.04 3.40 13.52
C LYS A 158 27.20 4.41 13.52
N LYS A 159 27.83 4.67 12.37
CA LYS A 159 29.03 5.53 12.25
C LYS A 159 28.87 6.69 11.28
N GLU A 160 27.68 6.85 10.73
CA GLU A 160 27.38 7.85 9.71
C GLU A 160 26.27 8.78 10.17
N GLU A 161 26.14 9.89 9.46
CA GLU A 161 25.00 10.79 9.61
C GLU A 161 23.73 10.13 9.10
N PRO A 162 22.57 10.41 9.74
CA PRO A 162 21.29 10.01 9.20
C PRO A 162 21.04 10.65 7.83
N ARG A 163 20.36 9.90 6.96
CA ARG A 163 20.06 10.33 5.59
C ARG A 163 18.59 10.17 5.29
N VAL A 164 18.11 11.05 4.42
CA VAL A 164 16.75 11.03 3.90
C VAL A 164 16.81 10.65 2.42
N TRP A 165 15.93 9.74 2.03
CA TRP A 165 15.84 9.18 0.69
C TRP A 165 14.42 9.38 0.16
N LEU A 166 14.31 9.71 -1.13
CA LEU A 166 13.03 9.73 -1.83
C LEU A 166 12.66 8.29 -2.22
N LYS A 167 11.41 7.92 -1.96
CA LYS A 167 10.85 6.65 -2.45
C LYS A 167 10.62 6.73 -3.95
N ASP A 168 11.06 5.70 -4.66
CA ASP A 168 10.70 5.44 -6.04
C ASP A 168 10.17 4.00 -6.11
N ARG A 169 9.12 3.76 -6.92
CA ARG A 169 8.45 2.46 -7.01
C ARG A 169 9.32 1.43 -7.73
N ASP A 170 10.05 1.88 -8.74
CA ASP A 170 10.75 0.99 -9.68
C ASP A 170 12.28 1.14 -9.63
N THR A 171 12.81 2.07 -8.83
CA THR A 171 14.25 2.38 -8.80
C THR A 171 14.81 2.50 -7.39
N ALA A 172 16.14 2.58 -7.30
CA ALA A 172 16.82 2.76 -6.02
C ALA A 172 16.45 4.10 -5.39
N PRO A 173 16.22 4.15 -4.06
CA PRO A 173 15.94 5.40 -3.37
C PRO A 173 17.02 6.45 -3.63
N SER A 174 16.63 7.66 -4.02
CA SER A 174 17.57 8.74 -4.29
C SER A 174 17.80 9.58 -3.03
N GLU A 175 19.07 9.88 -2.71
CA GLU A 175 19.42 10.70 -1.54
C GLU A 175 18.84 12.12 -1.70
N LEU A 176 17.98 12.53 -0.77
CA LEU A 176 17.40 13.87 -0.70
C LEU A 176 18.24 14.79 0.19
N ALA A 177 18.66 14.30 1.36
CA ALA A 177 19.36 15.11 2.35
C ALA A 177 20.27 14.28 3.27
N ARG A 178 21.26 14.96 3.84
CA ARG A 178 22.11 14.47 4.93
C ARG A 178 21.87 15.34 6.16
N LEU A 179 21.51 14.72 7.28
CA LEU A 179 21.16 15.42 8.52
C LEU A 179 22.44 15.51 9.40
N ASP A 180 23.13 16.65 9.37
CA ASP A 180 24.55 16.81 9.79
C ASP A 180 24.80 17.25 11.26
N LYS A 181 26.01 16.88 11.76
CA LYS A 181 26.94 17.30 12.84
C LYS A 181 26.91 16.78 14.28
N LYS A 182 25.78 16.39 14.88
CA LYS A 182 25.79 15.91 16.30
C LYS A 182 25.22 14.50 16.55
N GLY A 183 24.64 13.85 15.54
CA GLY A 183 23.74 12.69 15.75
C GLY A 183 24.15 11.37 15.09
N LYS A 184 25.45 11.02 15.06
CA LYS A 184 25.89 9.73 14.48
C LYS A 184 25.30 8.55 15.27
N GLY A 185 24.79 7.55 14.56
CA GLY A 185 24.31 6.30 15.18
C GLY A 185 23.10 6.46 16.10
N GLY A 186 22.29 7.48 15.84
CA GLY A 186 21.10 7.80 16.63
C GLY A 186 19.85 7.00 16.26
N VAL A 187 18.81 7.10 17.09
CA VAL A 187 17.45 6.65 16.78
C VAL A 187 16.79 7.70 15.89
N ILE A 188 16.11 7.27 14.82
CA ILE A 188 15.39 8.16 13.91
C ILE A 188 13.88 7.91 13.99
N SER A 189 13.12 8.99 13.99
CA SER A 189 11.66 8.99 13.94
C SER A 189 11.20 10.26 13.20
N GLY A 190 9.92 10.38 12.89
CA GLY A 190 9.41 11.52 12.14
C GLY A 190 7.89 11.64 12.17
N ASN A 191 7.42 12.78 11.69
CA ASN A 191 6.00 13.08 11.49
C ASN A 191 5.80 13.82 10.15
N SER A 192 4.64 14.46 9.98
CA SER A 192 4.30 15.21 8.77
C SER A 192 5.19 16.45 8.54
N GLU A 193 5.80 17.02 9.58
CA GLU A 193 6.52 18.29 9.52
C GLU A 193 8.02 18.18 9.82
N PHE A 194 8.42 17.24 10.69
CA PHE A 194 9.76 17.15 11.26
C PHE A 194 10.34 15.74 11.17
N ILE A 195 11.66 15.70 11.05
CA ILE A 195 12.48 14.49 11.28
C ILE A 195 13.25 14.67 12.58
N LEU A 196 13.21 13.64 13.42
CA LEU A 196 13.78 13.62 14.76
C LEU A 196 14.93 12.62 14.84
N VAL A 197 16.07 13.07 15.37
CA VAL A 197 17.27 12.24 15.52
C VAL A 197 17.76 12.33 16.96
N GLY A 198 17.56 11.27 17.74
CA GLY A 198 18.09 11.14 19.10
C GLY A 198 19.47 10.51 19.11
N ASN A 199 20.43 11.11 19.81
CA ASN A 199 21.81 10.62 19.84
C ASN A 199 22.17 9.88 21.15
N SER A 200 23.40 9.38 21.21
CA SER A 200 23.92 8.69 22.40
C SER A 200 24.16 9.60 23.61
N THR A 201 24.07 10.92 23.46
CA THR A 201 24.22 11.88 24.57
C THR A 201 22.88 12.32 25.16
N GLY A 202 21.75 11.93 24.54
CA GLY A 202 20.42 12.34 24.96
C GLY A 202 19.91 13.62 24.29
N GLU A 203 20.69 14.20 23.37
CA GLU A 203 20.24 15.32 22.56
C GLU A 203 19.34 14.78 21.43
N ILE A 204 18.25 15.49 21.14
CA ILE A 204 17.35 15.18 20.03
C ILE A 204 17.36 16.36 19.07
N ALA A 205 17.89 16.12 17.88
CA ALA A 205 17.90 17.11 16.81
C ALA A 205 16.58 17.05 16.02
N VAL A 206 15.94 18.21 15.84
CA VAL A 206 14.69 18.38 15.11
C VAL A 206 14.97 19.07 13.79
N TYR A 207 14.70 18.40 12.68
CA TYR A 207 14.93 18.89 11.32
C TYR A 207 13.61 19.18 10.62
N ASP A 208 13.57 20.27 9.86
CA ASP A 208 12.45 20.61 8.98
C ASP A 208 12.39 19.64 7.80
N ARG A 209 11.20 19.17 7.43
CA ARG A 209 11.03 18.18 6.38
C ARG A 209 11.02 18.77 4.96
N VAL A 210 10.92 20.09 4.81
CA VAL A 210 10.92 20.77 3.51
C VAL A 210 12.33 21.20 3.15
N GLU A 211 13.00 21.93 4.05
CA GLU A 211 14.33 22.49 3.85
C GLU A 211 15.46 21.58 4.35
N TRP A 212 15.13 20.55 5.15
CA TRP A 212 16.11 19.64 5.79
C TRP A 212 17.09 20.34 6.73
N GLY A 213 16.79 21.58 7.11
CA GLY A 213 17.57 22.37 8.04
C GLY A 213 17.31 21.96 9.50
N LEU A 214 18.33 22.08 10.34
CA LEU A 214 18.18 21.92 11.79
C LEU A 214 17.33 23.08 12.33
N VAL A 215 16.14 22.78 12.84
CA VAL A 215 15.23 23.76 13.46
C VAL A 215 15.65 24.03 14.89
N ARG A 216 15.89 22.96 15.67
CA ARG A 216 16.27 23.05 17.08
C ARG A 216 16.91 21.76 17.60
N THR A 217 17.51 21.85 18.78
CA THR A 217 17.99 20.69 19.55
C THR A 217 17.29 20.69 20.89
N LEU A 218 16.65 19.56 21.22
CA LEU A 218 15.99 19.32 22.50
C LEU A 218 16.97 18.55 23.39
N GLU A 219 17.23 19.08 24.58
CA GLU A 219 18.19 18.52 25.52
C GLU A 219 17.49 18.29 26.86
N SER A 220 17.33 17.02 27.25
CA SER A 220 16.85 16.68 28.59
C SER A 220 17.87 17.12 29.65
N ARG A 221 17.39 17.39 30.86
CA ARG A 221 18.24 17.62 32.04
C ARG A 221 19.19 16.46 32.33
N SER A 222 18.88 15.25 31.86
CA SER A 222 19.72 14.07 32.02
C SER A 222 20.41 13.69 30.70
N SER A 223 21.74 13.64 30.72
CA SER A 223 22.56 13.20 29.58
C SER A 223 22.59 11.67 29.51
N ASN A 224 21.54 11.06 28.96
CA ASN A 224 21.45 9.61 28.75
C ASN A 224 21.14 9.29 27.29
N PRO A 225 21.66 8.17 26.73
CA PRO A 225 21.34 7.75 25.37
C PRO A 225 19.82 7.63 25.14
N VAL A 226 19.37 8.12 23.98
CA VAL A 226 17.99 7.91 23.52
C VAL A 226 17.86 6.49 22.95
N SER A 227 16.91 5.70 23.44
CA SER A 227 16.64 4.34 22.95
C SER A 227 15.49 4.25 21.97
N SER A 228 14.47 5.10 22.10
CA SER A 228 13.31 5.15 21.20
C SER A 228 12.69 6.55 21.19
N ILE A 229 12.07 6.93 20.07
CA ILE A 229 11.37 8.21 19.88
C ILE A 229 10.04 7.93 19.18
N TRP A 230 8.98 8.47 19.77
CA TRP A 230 7.69 8.61 19.11
C TRP A 230 7.31 10.09 19.00
N ALA A 231 6.63 10.46 17.92
CA ALA A 231 6.18 11.83 17.74
C ALA A 231 4.87 11.93 16.95
N SER A 232 3.99 12.81 17.41
CA SER A 232 2.85 13.36 16.67
C SER A 232 3.19 14.74 16.11
N SER A 233 2.21 15.41 15.52
CA SER A 233 2.34 16.79 15.02
C SER A 233 2.66 17.81 16.14
N TYR A 234 2.28 17.52 17.39
CA TYR A 234 2.40 18.46 18.53
C TYR A 234 3.26 17.95 19.66
N PHE A 235 3.35 16.64 19.87
CA PHE A 235 4.03 16.05 21.01
C PHE A 235 5.13 15.11 20.55
N MET A 236 6.21 15.08 21.33
CA MET A 236 7.28 14.09 21.19
C MET A 236 7.48 13.40 22.53
N VAL A 237 7.64 12.08 22.48
CA VAL A 237 8.04 11.28 23.63
C VAL A 237 9.36 10.59 23.30
N ALA A 238 10.36 10.81 24.13
CA ALA A 238 11.67 10.19 23.99
C ALA A 238 11.99 9.31 25.20
N ALA A 239 12.32 8.05 24.92
CA ALA A 239 12.81 7.12 25.93
C ALA A 239 14.32 7.21 26.06
N LEU A 240 14.77 7.31 27.30
CA LEU A 240 16.16 7.31 27.68
C LEU A 240 16.52 5.95 28.28
N THR A 241 17.76 5.51 28.07
CA THR A 241 18.21 4.19 28.55
C THR A 241 18.24 4.06 30.08
N ASN A 242 18.16 5.17 30.82
CA ASN A 242 18.08 5.18 32.29
C ASN A 242 16.67 4.88 32.83
N GLY A 243 15.69 4.64 31.96
CA GLY A 243 14.30 4.38 32.37
C GLY A 243 13.45 5.61 32.55
N SER A 244 13.92 6.77 32.07
CA SER A 244 13.11 7.99 31.99
C SER A 244 12.50 8.15 30.60
N LEU A 245 11.26 8.65 30.56
CA LEU A 245 10.60 9.15 29.37
C LEU A 245 10.49 10.65 29.50
N THR A 246 10.88 11.40 28.47
CA THR A 246 10.71 12.86 28.43
C THR A 246 9.65 13.21 27.38
N ILE A 247 8.70 14.06 27.77
CA ILE A 247 7.57 14.49 26.96
C ILE A 247 7.77 15.96 26.61
N TRP A 248 7.66 16.29 25.33
CA TRP A 248 7.96 17.61 24.79
C TRP A 248 6.81 18.14 23.95
N ASP A 249 6.59 19.45 24.04
CA ASP A 249 5.83 20.21 23.04
C ASP A 249 6.76 20.48 21.87
N LEU A 250 6.44 19.89 20.71
CA LEU A 250 7.26 19.92 19.50
C LEU A 250 7.25 21.30 18.83
N LYS A 251 6.13 22.03 18.94
CA LYS A 251 5.96 23.37 18.34
C LYS A 251 6.70 24.42 19.16
N ARG A 252 6.56 24.38 20.48
CA ARG A 252 7.24 25.30 21.40
C ARG A 252 8.69 24.90 21.62
N GLY A 253 9.00 23.61 21.53
CA GLY A 253 10.31 23.03 21.87
C GLY A 253 10.58 23.07 23.36
N GLU A 254 9.53 22.93 24.18
CA GLU A 254 9.60 22.97 25.64
C GLU A 254 9.32 21.59 26.23
N GLU A 255 10.05 21.22 27.29
CA GLU A 255 9.80 19.99 28.03
C GLU A 255 8.53 20.16 28.87
N ILE A 256 7.53 19.30 28.64
CA ILE A 256 6.26 19.29 29.38
C ILE A 256 6.46 18.54 30.70
N GLY A 257 7.21 17.44 30.68
CA GLY A 257 7.49 16.67 31.88
C GLY A 257 8.27 15.39 31.61
N GLU A 258 8.55 14.68 32.72
CA GLU A 258 9.31 13.44 32.74
C GLU A 258 8.51 12.35 33.47
N VAL A 259 8.50 11.14 32.91
CA VAL A 259 7.95 9.94 33.55
C VAL A 259 9.10 9.01 33.87
N SER A 260 9.26 8.62 35.13
CA SER A 260 10.34 7.71 35.56
C SER A 260 9.81 6.31 35.85
N LEU A 261 10.42 5.32 35.21
CA LEU A 261 10.13 3.89 35.39
C LEU A 261 11.16 3.21 36.30
N ASN A 262 11.56 3.88 37.39
CA ASN A 262 12.39 3.32 38.45
C ASN A 262 13.71 2.67 37.97
N GLY A 263 14.32 3.20 36.91
CA GLY A 263 15.62 2.72 36.42
C GLY A 263 15.57 1.51 35.48
N GLN A 264 14.39 1.04 35.07
CA GLN A 264 14.27 -0.04 34.08
C GLN A 264 14.73 0.45 32.71
N LYS A 265 15.64 -0.29 32.06
CA LYS A 265 16.10 0.06 30.71
C LYS A 265 14.93 -0.10 29.73
N ILE A 266 14.55 1.01 29.09
CA ILE A 266 13.51 1.06 28.05
C ILE A 266 14.15 0.72 26.71
N GLU A 267 13.62 -0.29 26.03
CA GLU A 267 14.07 -0.72 24.71
C GLU A 267 13.26 -0.03 23.60
N TRP A 268 11.94 0.09 23.79
CA TRP A 268 11.04 0.71 22.81
C TRP A 268 9.86 1.42 23.46
N LEU A 269 9.30 2.39 22.76
CA LEU A 269 8.08 3.08 23.15
C LEU A 269 7.16 3.28 21.94
N ASN A 270 5.86 3.24 22.18
CA ASN A 270 4.85 3.65 21.22
C ASN A 270 3.72 4.38 21.96
N ALA A 271 2.95 5.22 21.28
CA ALA A 271 1.87 5.97 21.89
C ALA A 271 0.56 5.80 21.14
N ASP A 272 -0.53 5.76 21.90
CA ASP A 272 -1.88 5.50 21.44
C ASP A 272 -2.86 6.33 22.28
N HIS A 273 -3.30 7.45 21.71
CA HIS A 273 -4.10 8.46 22.39
C HIS A 273 -3.45 8.95 23.70
N ASP A 274 -4.08 8.65 24.85
CA ASP A 274 -3.61 8.99 26.18
C ASP A 274 -2.67 7.93 26.80
N LEU A 275 -2.43 6.83 26.08
CA LEU A 275 -1.64 5.71 26.54
C LEU A 275 -0.24 5.69 25.92
N LEU A 276 0.74 5.33 26.74
CA LEU A 276 2.09 4.97 26.32
C LEU A 276 2.31 3.48 26.56
N TYR A 277 2.78 2.81 25.53
CA TYR A 277 3.22 1.42 25.58
C TYR A 277 4.74 1.39 25.65
N VAL A 278 5.28 0.89 26.76
CA VAL A 278 6.72 0.94 27.03
C VAL A 278 7.27 -0.47 27.18
N ALA A 279 8.16 -0.86 26.27
CA ALA A 279 8.90 -2.11 26.36
C ALA A 279 10.14 -1.93 27.21
N THR A 280 10.25 -2.76 28.25
CA THR A 280 11.45 -2.86 29.09
C THR A 280 11.99 -4.28 29.07
N GLN A 281 13.20 -4.45 29.62
CA GLN A 281 13.80 -5.77 29.77
C GLN A 281 13.00 -6.71 30.68
N ASP A 282 12.18 -6.15 31.58
CA ASP A 282 11.43 -6.92 32.58
C ASP A 282 9.98 -7.18 32.15
N GLY A 283 9.46 -6.43 31.18
CA GLY A 283 8.05 -6.49 30.82
C GLY A 283 7.59 -5.34 29.94
N ILE A 284 6.28 -5.27 29.74
CA ILE A 284 5.63 -4.13 29.07
C ILE A 284 4.88 -3.34 30.15
N THR A 285 5.11 -2.03 30.20
CA THR A 285 4.37 -1.12 31.07
C THR A 285 3.46 -0.24 30.24
N ILE A 286 2.18 -0.22 30.61
CA ILE A 286 1.17 0.63 29.97
C ILE A 286 0.89 1.79 30.91
N ILE A 287 1.12 3.00 30.42
CA ILE A 287 1.07 4.24 31.21
C ILE A 287 0.02 5.15 30.60
N ARG A 288 -0.90 5.68 31.39
CA ARG A 288 -1.75 6.78 30.97
C ARG A 288 -1.13 8.10 31.38
N LEU A 289 -0.99 9.01 30.43
CA LEU A 289 -0.58 10.38 30.70
C LEU A 289 -1.79 11.21 31.13
N THR A 290 -1.61 12.04 32.15
CA THR A 290 -2.64 12.96 32.63
C THR A 290 -2.07 14.36 32.78
N MET A 291 -2.85 15.37 32.44
CA MET A 291 -2.54 16.77 32.70
C MET A 291 -3.73 17.39 33.41
N SER A 292 -3.50 18.04 34.55
CA SER A 292 -4.58 18.57 35.40
C SER A 292 -5.67 17.52 35.75
N GLN A 293 -5.26 16.27 36.01
CA GLN A 293 -6.14 15.12 36.29
C GLN A 293 -7.05 14.67 35.13
N ARG A 294 -6.86 15.19 33.91
CA ARG A 294 -7.53 14.69 32.70
C ARG A 294 -6.55 13.89 31.83
N PRO A 295 -6.99 12.82 31.14
CA PRO A 295 -6.16 12.12 30.17
C PRO A 295 -5.62 13.08 29.12
N LEU A 296 -4.32 13.02 28.85
CA LEU A 296 -3.67 13.84 27.83
C LEU A 296 -3.51 13.01 26.56
N ASP A 297 -4.36 13.25 25.57
CA ASP A 297 -4.22 12.62 24.25
C ASP A 297 -3.07 13.27 23.48
N ILE A 298 -1.95 12.55 23.40
CA ILE A 298 -0.72 13.00 22.73
C ILE A 298 -0.72 12.72 21.23
N CYS A 299 -1.70 11.95 20.74
CA CYS A 299 -1.87 11.62 19.32
C CYS A 299 -2.81 12.58 18.58
N THR A 300 -3.40 13.57 19.27
CA THR A 300 -4.30 14.55 18.64
C THR A 300 -3.64 15.38 17.53
N ASP A 301 -4.34 15.49 16.40
CA ASP A 301 -3.97 16.37 15.27
C ASP A 301 -4.45 17.81 15.44
N SER A 302 -5.27 18.08 16.45
CA SER A 302 -5.65 19.42 16.86
C SER A 302 -4.65 19.95 17.89
N PRO A 303 -4.29 21.24 17.87
CA PRO A 303 -3.44 21.79 18.91
C PRO A 303 -4.10 21.49 20.26
N PRO A 304 -3.38 20.85 21.20
CA PRO A 304 -3.90 20.71 22.54
C PRO A 304 -4.26 22.11 22.98
N ILE A 305 -5.51 22.31 23.37
CA ILE A 305 -5.87 23.49 24.16
C ILE A 305 -5.17 23.24 25.50
N LEU A 306 -3.88 23.56 25.55
CA LEU A 306 -3.14 23.95 26.75
C LEU A 306 -3.79 25.26 27.19
N SER A 307 -5.09 25.20 27.50
CA SER A 307 -5.72 26.18 28.34
C SER A 307 -4.85 26.19 29.57
N ASP A 308 -4.41 27.38 29.94
CA ASP A 308 -4.33 27.79 31.33
C ASP A 308 -5.66 27.38 32.01
N SER A 309 -5.81 26.09 32.32
CA SER A 309 -6.90 25.49 33.09
C SER A 309 -6.59 25.65 34.58
N LEU A 310 -6.00 26.79 34.93
CA LEU A 310 -6.39 27.41 36.16
C LEU A 310 -7.81 27.89 35.88
N LEU A 311 -8.78 27.26 36.55
CA LEU A 311 -10.08 27.90 36.82
C LEU A 311 -9.75 29.34 37.18
N LYS A 312 -9.96 30.26 36.24
CA LYS A 312 -9.57 31.65 36.44
C LYS A 312 -10.44 32.11 37.60
N THR A 313 -9.81 32.40 38.74
CA THR A 313 -10.51 32.67 39.99
C THR A 313 -11.32 33.96 39.92
N SER A 314 -11.05 34.80 38.92
CA SER A 314 -11.77 36.02 38.61
C SER A 314 -12.69 35.81 37.40
N PRO A 315 -14.00 36.11 37.53
CA PRO A 315 -14.94 36.09 36.41
C PRO A 315 -14.50 36.99 35.25
N TYR A 316 -13.81 38.10 35.55
CA TYR A 316 -13.35 39.06 34.54
C TYR A 316 -12.21 38.52 33.68
N ASP A 317 -11.33 37.69 34.23
CA ASP A 317 -10.21 37.11 33.47
C ASP A 317 -10.74 36.07 32.46
N VAL A 318 -11.84 35.38 32.80
CA VAL A 318 -12.55 34.45 31.91
C VAL A 318 -13.18 35.23 30.76
N LEU A 319 -13.92 36.30 31.07
CA LEU A 319 -14.56 37.15 30.07
C LEU A 319 -13.52 37.81 29.15
N GLU A 320 -12.41 38.30 29.70
CA GLU A 320 -11.33 38.87 28.89
C GLU A 320 -10.70 37.82 27.97
N GLY A 321 -10.47 36.60 28.46
CA GLY A 321 -9.98 35.50 27.63
C GLY A 321 -10.93 35.17 26.48
N ALA A 322 -12.24 35.11 26.75
CA ALA A 322 -13.25 34.86 25.73
C ALA A 322 -13.31 36.01 24.69
N LEU A 323 -13.18 37.27 25.12
CA LEU A 323 -13.12 38.44 24.23
C LEU A 323 -11.83 38.46 23.37
N GLN A 324 -10.70 37.96 23.89
CA GLN A 324 -9.47 37.85 23.11
C GLN A 324 -9.62 36.80 22.01
N LEU A 325 -10.17 35.64 22.33
CA LEU A 325 -10.48 34.59 21.35
C LEU A 325 -11.50 35.08 20.32
N GLU A 326 -12.53 35.81 20.75
CA GLU A 326 -13.49 36.45 19.85
C GLU A 326 -12.82 37.43 18.87
N LYS A 327 -11.90 38.28 19.34
CA LYS A 327 -11.15 39.20 18.46
C LYS A 327 -10.31 38.45 17.44
N LYS A 328 -9.65 37.36 17.85
CA LYS A 328 -8.88 36.51 16.94
C LYS A 328 -9.79 35.82 15.92
N ALA A 329 -10.93 35.30 16.37
CA ALA A 329 -11.94 34.69 15.50
C ALA A 329 -12.49 35.69 14.47
N ASN A 330 -12.72 36.94 14.87
CA ASN A 330 -13.12 38.02 13.96
C ASN A 330 -12.04 38.35 12.93
N GLN A 331 -10.76 38.34 13.33
CA GLN A 331 -9.65 38.57 12.42
C GLN A 331 -9.60 37.46 11.35
N HIS A 332 -9.65 36.20 11.76
CA HIS A 332 -9.72 35.07 10.83
C HIS A 332 -10.94 35.16 9.91
N TYR A 333 -12.10 35.58 10.45
CA TYR A 333 -13.31 35.80 9.66
C TYR A 333 -13.12 36.87 8.58
N GLN A 334 -12.45 37.98 8.90
CA GLN A 334 -12.16 39.05 7.95
C GLN A 334 -11.14 38.64 6.89
N GLU A 335 -10.18 37.79 7.25
CA GLU A 335 -9.17 37.23 6.36
C GLU A 335 -9.73 36.12 5.45
N GLY A 336 -10.98 35.67 5.68
CA GLY A 336 -11.63 34.60 4.92
C GLY A 336 -11.27 33.19 5.38
N LEU A 337 -10.59 33.06 6.53
CA LEU A 337 -10.22 31.80 7.17
C LEU A 337 -11.38 31.29 8.04
N PHE A 338 -12.50 30.92 7.40
CA PHE A 338 -13.75 30.65 8.11
C PHE A 338 -13.68 29.42 9.04
N HIS A 339 -12.92 28.38 8.70
CA HIS A 339 -12.77 27.20 9.56
C HIS A 339 -11.99 27.52 10.84
N GLU A 340 -10.90 28.29 10.72
CA GLU A 340 -10.13 28.76 11.88
C GLU A 340 -10.95 29.72 12.72
N SER A 341 -11.78 30.56 12.09
CA SER A 341 -12.72 31.42 12.81
C SER A 341 -13.74 30.62 13.62
N VAL A 342 -14.31 29.55 13.06
CA VAL A 342 -15.23 28.63 13.77
C VAL A 342 -14.56 28.05 15.01
N LEU A 343 -13.34 27.49 14.86
CA LEU A 343 -12.60 26.89 15.97
C LEU A 343 -12.37 27.89 17.11
N GLU A 344 -11.96 29.12 16.78
CA GLU A 344 -11.70 30.14 17.81
C GLU A 344 -12.99 30.61 18.51
N TYR A 345 -14.13 30.66 17.80
CA TYR A 345 -15.43 30.93 18.42
C TYR A 345 -15.91 29.78 19.32
N GLU A 346 -15.71 28.52 18.91
CA GLU A 346 -15.99 27.34 19.73
C GLU A 346 -15.13 27.32 20.99
N ASN A 347 -13.84 27.62 20.86
CA ASN A 347 -12.94 27.76 22.00
C ASN A 347 -13.38 28.86 22.98
N ALA A 348 -13.84 30.01 22.44
CA ALA A 348 -14.38 31.08 23.27
C ALA A 348 -15.63 30.64 24.05
N LEU A 349 -16.56 29.93 23.41
CA LEU A 349 -17.75 29.37 24.06
C LEU A 349 -17.38 28.29 25.09
N GLN A 350 -16.46 27.40 24.75
CA GLN A 350 -15.99 26.34 25.63
C GLN A 350 -15.37 26.93 26.90
N LEU A 351 -14.57 28.01 26.77
CA LEU A 351 -14.01 28.73 27.90
C LEU A 351 -15.08 29.27 28.85
N LEU A 352 -16.20 29.78 28.31
CA LEU A 352 -17.34 30.25 29.10
C LEU A 352 -18.11 29.10 29.76
N ILE A 353 -18.23 27.94 29.09
CA ILE A 353 -18.89 26.74 29.61
C ILE A 353 -18.08 26.14 30.78
N ASP A 354 -16.78 25.96 30.58
CA ASP A 354 -15.89 25.34 31.56
C ASP A 354 -15.75 26.19 32.84
N ASN A 355 -15.89 27.51 32.72
CA ASN A 355 -15.78 28.45 33.84
C ASN A 355 -17.14 28.95 34.34
N THR A 356 -18.20 28.20 34.10
CA THR A 356 -19.57 28.47 34.59
C THR A 356 -19.64 28.82 36.08
N HIS A 357 -18.82 28.19 36.92
CA HIS A 357 -18.78 28.43 38.37
C HIS A 357 -18.29 29.85 38.72
N ALA A 358 -17.23 30.33 38.08
CA ALA A 358 -16.68 31.68 38.29
C ALA A 358 -17.63 32.75 37.74
N LEU A 359 -18.28 32.46 36.60
CA LEU A 359 -19.19 33.39 35.95
C LEU A 359 -20.57 33.53 36.64
N GLN A 360 -20.82 32.83 37.76
CA GLN A 360 -22.05 33.03 38.55
C GLN A 360 -22.13 34.45 39.14
N GLU A 361 -20.99 35.11 39.31
CA GLU A 361 -20.92 36.49 39.81
C GLU A 361 -21.32 37.54 38.75
N VAL A 362 -21.27 37.18 37.46
CA VAL A 362 -21.53 38.05 36.29
C VAL A 362 -22.43 37.35 35.26
N PRO A 363 -23.67 36.95 35.64
CA PRO A 363 -24.52 36.12 34.80
C PRO A 363 -25.06 36.85 33.57
N GLU A 364 -25.27 38.17 33.64
CA GLU A 364 -25.78 38.98 32.53
C GLU A 364 -24.73 39.16 31.44
N GLU A 365 -23.49 39.50 31.82
CA GLU A 365 -22.36 39.65 30.91
C GLU A 365 -22.01 38.33 30.22
N ARG A 366 -22.05 37.22 30.97
CA ARG A 366 -21.89 35.88 30.41
C ARG A 366 -22.96 35.59 29.35
N GLN A 367 -24.23 35.86 29.66
CA GLN A 367 -25.32 35.55 28.74
C GLN A 367 -25.20 36.39 27.46
N LEU A 368 -24.94 37.69 27.59
CA LEU A 368 -24.74 38.59 26.45
C LEU A 368 -23.59 38.12 25.54
N LEU A 369 -22.43 37.79 26.12
CA LEU A 369 -21.28 37.32 25.35
C LEU A 369 -21.55 35.95 24.71
N THR A 370 -22.27 35.06 25.40
CA THR A 370 -22.66 33.75 24.86
C THR A 370 -23.59 33.90 23.65
N ASP A 371 -24.59 34.78 23.73
CA ASP A 371 -25.54 35.03 22.64
C ASP A 371 -24.85 35.69 21.43
N GLU A 372 -23.91 36.60 21.68
CA GLU A 372 -23.09 37.23 20.64
C GLU A 372 -22.17 36.22 19.95
N LEU A 373 -21.44 35.41 20.72
CA LEU A 373 -20.58 34.35 20.20
C LEU A 373 -21.37 33.32 19.39
N ASN A 374 -22.53 32.87 19.87
CA ASN A 374 -23.39 31.93 19.14
C ASN A 374 -23.85 32.51 17.79
N THR A 375 -24.23 33.79 17.76
CA THR A 375 -24.65 34.46 16.53
C THR A 375 -23.51 34.55 15.51
N ARG A 376 -22.29 34.86 15.98
CA ARG A 376 -21.10 34.98 15.12
C ARG A 376 -20.58 33.63 14.66
N LEU A 377 -20.57 32.64 15.55
CA LEU A 377 -20.27 31.24 15.25
C LEU A 377 -21.21 30.71 14.16
N GLY A 378 -22.53 30.95 14.29
CA GLY A 378 -23.50 30.55 13.26
C GLY A 378 -23.17 31.13 11.88
N LYS A 379 -22.77 32.40 11.81
CA LYS A 379 -22.36 33.05 10.54
C LYS A 379 -21.04 32.49 10.00
N ALA A 380 -20.07 32.21 10.86
CA ALA A 380 -18.79 31.59 10.49
C ALA A 380 -18.99 30.17 9.96
N LEU A 381 -19.81 29.36 10.64
CA LEU A 381 -20.17 28.01 10.22
C LEU A 381 -20.85 28.00 8.84
N LEU A 382 -21.83 28.88 8.62
CA LEU A 382 -22.49 28.99 7.31
C LEU A 382 -21.50 29.36 6.20
N LYS A 383 -20.58 30.31 6.44
CA LYS A 383 -19.56 30.69 5.46
C LYS A 383 -18.55 29.57 5.19
N ALA A 384 -18.08 28.89 6.23
CA ALA A 384 -17.18 27.76 6.12
C ALA A 384 -17.80 26.64 5.28
N LYS A 385 -19.06 26.29 5.54
CA LYS A 385 -19.80 25.27 4.77
C LYS A 385 -20.07 25.70 3.33
N ILE A 386 -20.38 26.97 3.07
CA ILE A 386 -20.51 27.47 1.69
C ILE A 386 -19.19 27.29 0.93
N GLN A 387 -18.05 27.62 1.54
CA GLN A 387 -16.74 27.47 0.91
C GLN A 387 -16.39 26.00 0.64
N GLU A 388 -16.66 25.11 1.61
CA GLU A 388 -16.49 23.67 1.47
C GLU A 388 -17.32 23.09 0.30
N LEU A 389 -18.61 23.43 0.24
CA LEU A 389 -19.48 23.01 -0.87
C LEU A 389 -19.03 23.55 -2.23
N GLN A 390 -18.52 24.79 -2.28
CA GLN A 390 -18.00 25.37 -3.52
C GLN A 390 -16.74 24.65 -4.01
N ALA A 391 -15.84 24.24 -3.10
CA ALA A 391 -14.68 23.44 -3.47
C ALA A 391 -15.09 22.08 -4.05
N ILE A 392 -16.02 21.38 -3.39
CA ILE A 392 -16.54 20.08 -3.87
C ILE A 392 -17.30 20.23 -5.19
N SER A 393 -18.10 21.29 -5.34
CA SER A 393 -18.77 21.62 -6.60
C SER A 393 -17.77 21.79 -7.74
N HIS A 394 -16.66 22.47 -7.49
CA HIS A 394 -15.61 22.64 -8.48
C HIS A 394 -14.98 21.31 -8.89
N GLU A 395 -14.69 20.43 -7.93
CA GLU A 395 -14.14 19.10 -8.21
C GLU A 395 -15.10 18.21 -9.00
N ILE A 396 -16.39 18.20 -8.65
CA ILE A 396 -17.43 17.45 -9.37
C ILE A 396 -17.55 17.96 -10.81
N ARG A 397 -17.55 19.28 -11.01
CA ARG A 397 -17.58 19.87 -12.35
C ARG A 397 -16.34 19.51 -13.16
N GLN A 398 -15.16 19.56 -12.55
CA GLN A 398 -13.93 19.14 -13.21
C GLN A 398 -14.01 17.67 -13.64
N LEU A 399 -14.52 16.77 -12.78
CA LEU A 399 -14.71 15.37 -13.15
C LEU A 399 -15.72 15.22 -14.30
N SER A 400 -16.84 15.95 -14.25
CA SER A 400 -17.85 15.97 -15.31
C SER A 400 -17.26 16.43 -16.64
N GLU A 401 -16.43 17.49 -16.63
CA GLU A 401 -15.71 17.98 -17.80
C GLU A 401 -14.67 16.98 -18.31
N GLU A 402 -13.94 16.29 -17.42
CA GLU A 402 -13.01 15.22 -17.79
C GLU A 402 -13.75 14.06 -18.49
N LEU A 403 -14.91 13.66 -17.95
CA LEU A 403 -15.78 12.64 -18.56
C LEU A 403 -16.37 13.08 -19.90
N ASP A 404 -16.69 14.36 -20.08
CA ASP A 404 -17.24 14.88 -21.32
C ASP A 404 -16.19 15.07 -22.42
N VAL A 405 -15.07 15.71 -22.07
CA VAL A 405 -14.04 16.11 -23.03
C VAL A 405 -13.06 14.97 -23.30
N ARG A 406 -12.58 14.31 -22.25
CA ARG A 406 -11.51 13.29 -22.38
C ARG A 406 -12.06 11.87 -22.45
N LYS A 407 -13.31 11.64 -22.04
CA LYS A 407 -13.92 10.29 -21.96
C LYS A 407 -13.00 9.30 -21.23
N ARG A 408 -12.30 9.81 -20.20
CA ARG A 408 -11.34 9.09 -19.37
C ARG A 408 -11.27 9.77 -18.00
N THR A 409 -11.14 8.96 -16.96
CA THR A 409 -10.84 9.45 -15.61
C THR A 409 -9.42 9.02 -15.23
N ASP A 410 -8.56 9.98 -14.91
CA ASP A 410 -7.23 9.68 -14.35
C ASP A 410 -7.31 9.32 -12.85
N ARG A 411 -8.49 9.49 -12.24
CA ARG A 411 -8.78 9.17 -10.83
C ARG A 411 -9.15 7.70 -10.67
N ASN A 412 -8.74 7.10 -9.55
CA ASN A 412 -9.15 5.75 -9.18
C ASN A 412 -10.68 5.73 -8.94
N PRO A 413 -11.43 4.71 -9.39
CA PRO A 413 -12.85 4.57 -9.08
C PRO A 413 -13.17 4.69 -7.58
N GLU A 414 -12.29 4.22 -6.68
CA GLU A 414 -12.48 4.37 -5.24
C GLU A 414 -12.48 5.84 -4.78
N ASP A 415 -11.64 6.68 -5.39
CA ASP A 415 -11.57 8.11 -5.07
C ASP A 415 -12.84 8.84 -5.52
N ILE A 416 -13.42 8.40 -6.65
CA ILE A 416 -14.68 8.94 -7.16
C ILE A 416 -15.84 8.53 -6.24
N GLU A 417 -15.88 7.27 -5.78
CA GLU A 417 -16.89 6.80 -4.83
C GLU A 417 -16.76 7.50 -3.46
N ARG A 418 -15.54 7.79 -3.01
CA ARG A 418 -15.27 8.62 -1.83
C ARG A 418 -15.76 10.06 -2.02
N LEU A 419 -15.51 10.66 -3.18
CA LEU A 419 -16.00 12.00 -3.51
C LEU A 419 -17.53 12.04 -3.48
N TRP A 420 -18.22 11.02 -4.00
CA TRP A 420 -19.69 10.96 -4.02
C TRP A 420 -20.27 10.83 -2.61
N SER A 421 -19.66 9.96 -1.82
CA SER A 421 -20.03 9.75 -0.42
C SER A 421 -19.81 11.01 0.42
N SER A 422 -18.68 11.68 0.21
CA SER A 422 -18.34 12.95 0.87
C SER A 422 -19.32 14.07 0.49
N ALA A 423 -19.56 14.27 -0.81
CA ALA A 423 -20.53 15.26 -1.30
C ALA A 423 -21.94 15.00 -0.75
N GLY A 424 -22.40 13.74 -0.78
CA GLY A 424 -23.70 13.36 -0.23
C GLY A 424 -23.82 13.57 1.27
N ARG A 425 -22.75 13.35 2.05
CA ARG A 425 -22.69 13.64 3.48
C ARG A 425 -22.77 15.14 3.73
N ILE A 426 -21.95 15.93 3.04
CA ILE A 426 -21.85 17.38 3.24
C ILE A 426 -23.14 18.09 2.82
N ILE A 427 -23.82 17.62 1.76
CA ILE A 427 -25.16 18.09 1.38
C ILE A 427 -26.16 17.91 2.53
N LYS A 428 -26.18 16.73 3.16
CA LYS A 428 -27.09 16.44 4.29
C LYS A 428 -26.78 17.33 5.50
N GLU A 429 -25.51 17.41 5.89
CA GLU A 429 -25.07 18.25 7.00
C GLU A 429 -25.40 19.73 6.75
N SER A 430 -25.18 20.21 5.54
CA SER A 430 -25.45 21.59 5.14
C SER A 430 -26.94 21.92 5.12
N ARG A 431 -27.81 20.97 4.75
CA ARG A 431 -29.26 21.15 4.80
C ARG A 431 -29.76 21.28 6.25
N VAL A 432 -29.25 20.42 7.15
CA VAL A 432 -29.57 20.51 8.59
C VAL A 432 -29.09 21.85 9.17
N LEU A 433 -27.89 22.30 8.79
CA LEU A 433 -27.36 23.59 9.25
C LEU A 433 -28.18 24.77 8.72
N ALA A 434 -28.58 24.74 7.44
CA ALA A 434 -29.42 25.79 6.85
C ALA A 434 -30.80 25.87 7.53
N GLU A 435 -31.41 24.73 7.85
CA GLU A 435 -32.68 24.68 8.59
C GLU A 435 -32.53 25.22 10.02
N ALA A 436 -31.45 24.84 10.71
CA ALA A 436 -31.16 25.31 12.06
C ALA A 436 -30.93 26.82 12.14
N GLN A 437 -30.43 27.44 11.05
CA GLN A 437 -30.11 28.87 10.95
C GLN A 437 -31.04 29.62 9.99
N SER A 438 -32.30 29.18 9.86
CA SER A 438 -33.28 29.70 8.89
C SER A 438 -33.59 31.21 9.00
N SER A 439 -33.24 31.86 10.10
CA SER A 439 -33.39 33.31 10.29
C SER A 439 -32.30 34.14 9.61
N GLU A 440 -31.20 33.53 9.18
CA GLU A 440 -30.04 34.22 8.61
C GLU A 440 -30.05 34.20 7.07
N MET A 441 -29.73 35.31 6.42
CA MET A 441 -29.69 35.40 4.94
C MET A 441 -28.70 34.39 4.31
N LEU A 442 -27.62 34.07 5.03
CA LEU A 442 -26.62 33.09 4.60
C LEU A 442 -27.17 31.66 4.54
N SER A 443 -28.22 31.33 5.29
CA SER A 443 -28.86 30.02 5.20
C SER A 443 -29.50 29.80 3.82
N TYR A 444 -30.16 30.81 3.26
CA TYR A 444 -30.71 30.75 1.90
C TYR A 444 -29.61 30.63 0.84
N GLN A 445 -28.47 31.31 1.02
CA GLN A 445 -27.32 31.13 0.15
C GLN A 445 -26.79 29.69 0.22
N LEU A 446 -26.68 29.13 1.43
CA LEU A 446 -26.26 27.75 1.63
C LEU A 446 -27.24 26.78 0.94
N THR A 447 -28.55 26.96 1.10
CA THR A 447 -29.58 26.14 0.41
C THR A 447 -29.41 26.18 -1.10
N HIS A 448 -29.23 27.36 -1.70
CA HIS A 448 -28.99 27.47 -3.14
C HIS A 448 -27.73 26.72 -3.59
N VAL A 449 -26.63 26.86 -2.84
CA VAL A 449 -25.37 26.17 -3.17
C VAL A 449 -25.53 24.65 -3.04
N VAL A 450 -26.26 24.18 -2.02
CA VAL A 450 -26.59 22.76 -1.84
C VAL A 450 -27.42 22.23 -3.02
N GLU A 451 -28.47 22.93 -3.44
CA GLU A 451 -29.31 22.53 -4.58
C GLU A 451 -28.51 22.48 -5.89
N THR A 452 -27.61 23.45 -6.10
CA THR A 452 -26.73 23.48 -7.26
C THR A 452 -25.77 22.28 -7.25
N LEU A 453 -25.16 22.00 -6.10
CA LEU A 453 -24.26 20.85 -5.94
C LEU A 453 -24.98 19.52 -6.14
N GLU A 454 -26.19 19.38 -5.61
CA GLU A 454 -27.00 18.16 -5.76
C GLU A 454 -27.35 17.91 -7.23
N SER A 455 -27.67 18.97 -7.98
CA SER A 455 -27.88 18.88 -9.43
C SER A 455 -26.61 18.45 -10.16
N ASP A 456 -25.48 19.12 -9.90
CA ASP A 456 -24.18 18.84 -10.54
C ASP A 456 -23.70 17.41 -10.23
N LEU A 457 -23.89 16.96 -8.98
CA LEU A 457 -23.54 15.61 -8.53
C LEU A 457 -24.35 14.55 -9.27
N ASN A 458 -25.67 14.71 -9.35
CA ASN A 458 -26.54 13.76 -10.05
C ASN A 458 -26.20 13.66 -11.55
N GLU A 459 -25.90 14.79 -12.19
CA GLU A 459 -25.46 14.81 -13.58
C GLU A 459 -24.13 14.07 -13.76
N ALA A 460 -23.12 14.37 -12.92
CA ALA A 460 -21.82 13.71 -12.97
C ALA A 460 -21.90 12.20 -12.69
N MET A 461 -22.73 11.78 -11.73
CA MET A 461 -22.98 10.38 -11.43
C MET A 461 -23.58 9.64 -12.64
N SER A 462 -24.60 10.22 -13.28
CA SER A 462 -25.22 9.63 -14.47
C SER A 462 -24.21 9.45 -15.60
N LYS A 463 -23.37 10.47 -15.87
CA LYS A 463 -22.31 10.39 -16.88
C LYS A 463 -21.27 9.32 -16.55
N PHE A 464 -20.90 9.20 -15.28
CA PHE A 464 -19.94 8.19 -14.83
C PHE A 464 -20.50 6.77 -14.96
N ASP A 465 -21.78 6.56 -14.65
CA ASP A 465 -22.44 5.26 -14.81
C ASP A 465 -22.51 4.84 -16.28
N GLU A 466 -22.88 5.75 -17.18
CA GLU A 466 -22.85 5.51 -18.63
C GLU A 466 -21.43 5.14 -19.09
N PHE A 467 -20.41 5.86 -18.62
CA PHE A 467 -19.02 5.56 -18.91
C PHE A 467 -18.60 4.16 -18.41
N ARG A 468 -18.93 3.81 -17.16
CA ARG A 468 -18.66 2.46 -16.61
C ARG A 468 -19.38 1.37 -17.40
N GLU A 469 -20.60 1.62 -17.87
CA GLU A 469 -21.32 0.65 -18.68
C GLU A 469 -20.59 0.36 -20.01
N THR A 470 -20.04 1.38 -20.66
CA THR A 470 -19.24 1.20 -21.89
C THR A 470 -17.96 0.41 -21.65
N ILE A 471 -17.23 0.69 -20.57
CA ILE A 471 -16.03 -0.08 -20.17
C ILE A 471 -16.41 -1.52 -19.87
N ASN A 472 -17.47 -1.75 -19.11
CA ASN A 472 -17.92 -3.08 -18.73
C ASN A 472 -18.31 -3.92 -19.95
N LYS A 473 -18.96 -3.32 -20.96
CA LYS A 473 -19.26 -3.98 -22.24
C LYS A 473 -17.97 -4.41 -22.97
N ALA A 474 -16.95 -3.56 -23.01
CA ALA A 474 -15.66 -3.89 -23.62
C ALA A 474 -14.92 -5.01 -22.86
N LEU A 475 -14.87 -4.94 -21.53
CA LEU A 475 -14.26 -5.97 -20.69
C LEU A 475 -15.01 -7.30 -20.78
N ALA A 476 -16.34 -7.28 -20.85
CA ALA A 476 -17.15 -8.49 -21.03
C ALA A 476 -16.83 -9.18 -22.36
N LEU A 477 -16.67 -8.41 -23.45
CA LEU A 477 -16.27 -8.93 -24.75
C LEU A 477 -14.88 -9.58 -24.67
N ILE A 478 -13.90 -8.91 -24.06
CA ILE A 478 -12.53 -9.43 -23.89
C ILE A 478 -12.53 -10.71 -23.05
N ARG A 479 -13.27 -10.73 -21.94
CA ARG A 479 -13.41 -11.93 -21.07
C ARG A 479 -14.07 -13.09 -21.81
N GLN A 480 -15.09 -12.83 -22.62
CA GLN A 480 -15.72 -13.86 -23.44
C GLN A 480 -14.71 -14.50 -24.38
N ILE A 481 -13.96 -13.68 -25.14
CA ILE A 481 -12.93 -14.17 -26.08
C ILE A 481 -11.84 -14.95 -25.32
N SER A 482 -11.38 -14.43 -24.17
CA SER A 482 -10.35 -15.08 -23.36
C SER A 482 -10.81 -16.43 -22.80
N ASN A 483 -12.07 -16.54 -22.38
CA ASN A 483 -12.64 -17.79 -21.88
C ASN A 483 -12.76 -18.84 -23.00
N GLU A 484 -13.22 -18.43 -24.20
CA GLU A 484 -13.28 -19.30 -25.37
C GLU A 484 -11.87 -19.76 -25.80
N TRP A 485 -10.88 -18.85 -25.75
CA TRP A 485 -9.47 -19.17 -25.99
C TRP A 485 -8.93 -20.21 -25.00
N ARG A 486 -9.08 -19.98 -23.69
CA ARG A 486 -8.65 -20.92 -22.64
C ARG A 486 -9.34 -22.28 -22.77
N TRP A 487 -10.59 -22.30 -23.19
CA TRP A 487 -11.33 -23.54 -23.44
C TRP A 487 -10.72 -24.34 -24.60
N MET A 488 -10.33 -23.68 -25.70
CA MET A 488 -9.63 -24.31 -26.82
C MET A 488 -8.23 -24.82 -26.44
N GLU A 489 -7.52 -24.10 -25.56
CA GLU A 489 -6.24 -24.55 -25.02
C GLU A 489 -6.39 -25.87 -24.27
N ARG A 490 -7.37 -25.96 -23.36
CA ARG A 490 -7.66 -27.16 -22.55
C ARG A 490 -8.07 -28.36 -23.40
N ARG A 491 -8.86 -28.15 -24.46
CA ARG A 491 -9.33 -29.23 -25.35
C ARG A 491 -8.29 -29.72 -26.36
N ARG A 492 -7.09 -29.12 -26.39
CA ARG A 492 -6.03 -29.47 -27.36
C ARG A 492 -6.53 -29.46 -28.81
N THR A 493 -7.35 -28.47 -29.15
CA THR A 493 -7.83 -28.26 -30.54
C THR A 493 -6.66 -28.08 -31.51
N LYS A 494 -6.88 -28.39 -32.79
CA LYS A 494 -5.81 -28.33 -33.79
C LYS A 494 -5.37 -26.88 -34.02
N LEU A 495 -4.10 -26.66 -34.34
CA LEU A 495 -3.55 -25.31 -34.58
C LEU A 495 -4.32 -24.50 -35.65
N PRO A 496 -4.79 -25.09 -36.78
CA PRO A 496 -5.60 -24.36 -37.76
C PRO A 496 -6.93 -23.85 -37.21
N GLU A 497 -7.60 -24.62 -36.33
CA GLU A 497 -8.87 -24.23 -35.71
C GLU A 497 -8.65 -23.06 -34.74
N ARG A 498 -7.53 -23.08 -34.00
CA ARG A 498 -7.14 -21.96 -33.11
C ARG A 498 -6.83 -20.70 -33.90
N LYS A 499 -6.18 -20.83 -35.06
CA LYS A 499 -5.88 -19.71 -35.97
C LYS A 499 -7.17 -19.05 -36.46
N GLN A 500 -8.14 -19.85 -36.95
CA GLN A 500 -9.42 -19.34 -37.45
C GLN A 500 -10.23 -18.63 -36.34
N PHE A 501 -10.21 -19.16 -35.11
CA PHE A 501 -10.84 -18.49 -33.98
C PHE A 501 -10.22 -17.12 -33.68
N LEU A 502 -8.88 -17.03 -33.67
CA LEU A 502 -8.20 -15.76 -33.41
C LEU A 502 -8.50 -14.71 -34.48
N GLU A 503 -8.66 -15.11 -35.75
CA GLU A 503 -9.10 -14.22 -36.83
C GLU A 503 -10.49 -13.64 -36.53
N GLY A 504 -11.46 -14.50 -36.18
CA GLY A 504 -12.81 -14.06 -35.82
C GLY A 504 -12.86 -13.21 -34.54
N ALA A 505 -12.00 -13.51 -33.56
CA ALA A 505 -11.87 -12.71 -32.34
C ALA A 505 -11.28 -11.32 -32.63
N MET A 506 -10.25 -11.25 -33.46
CA MET A 506 -9.64 -9.99 -33.90
C MET A 506 -10.62 -9.15 -34.73
N GLU A 507 -11.45 -9.76 -35.58
CA GLU A 507 -12.49 -9.06 -36.34
C GLU A 507 -13.54 -8.45 -35.40
N LYS A 508 -14.03 -9.22 -34.42
CA LYS A 508 -14.97 -8.73 -33.40
C LYS A 508 -14.40 -7.57 -32.59
N LEU A 509 -13.14 -7.69 -32.16
CA LEU A 509 -12.44 -6.60 -31.46
C LEU A 509 -12.21 -5.39 -32.36
N GLY A 510 -11.94 -5.60 -33.66
CA GLY A 510 -11.81 -4.53 -34.65
C GLY A 510 -13.12 -3.75 -34.82
N ILE A 511 -14.26 -4.43 -34.98
CA ILE A 511 -15.58 -3.78 -35.08
C ILE A 511 -15.90 -3.01 -33.79
N ALA A 512 -15.59 -3.58 -32.61
CA ALA A 512 -15.77 -2.89 -31.35
C ALA A 512 -14.86 -1.64 -31.22
N LEU A 513 -13.64 -1.72 -31.75
CA LEU A 513 -12.67 -0.62 -31.76
C LEU A 513 -13.09 0.51 -32.72
N ASP A 514 -13.67 0.17 -33.87
CA ASP A 514 -14.18 1.14 -34.84
C ASP A 514 -15.41 1.90 -34.32
N ASN A 515 -16.22 1.23 -33.49
CA ASN A 515 -17.36 1.84 -32.80
C ASN A 515 -16.97 2.63 -31.53
N ALA A 516 -15.72 2.49 -31.06
CA ALA A 516 -15.24 3.17 -29.87
C ALA A 516 -14.67 4.56 -30.22
N ASP A 517 -14.93 5.53 -29.34
CA ASP A 517 -14.44 6.89 -29.52
C ASP A 517 -12.90 6.96 -29.65
N PRO A 518 -12.37 7.81 -30.52
CA PRO A 518 -10.96 7.82 -30.90
C PRO A 518 -9.98 8.13 -29.76
N GLU A 519 -10.42 8.83 -28.71
CA GLU A 519 -9.59 9.24 -27.57
C GLU A 519 -10.01 8.59 -26.24
N GLY A 520 -10.97 7.67 -26.26
CA GLY A 520 -11.52 7.06 -25.04
C GLY A 520 -10.68 5.92 -24.46
N GLU A 521 -10.80 5.71 -23.15
CA GLU A 521 -10.15 4.59 -22.42
C GLU A 521 -10.58 3.22 -22.96
N VAL A 522 -11.84 3.09 -23.39
CA VAL A 522 -12.38 1.89 -24.05
C VAL A 522 -11.54 1.50 -25.27
N ARG A 523 -11.08 2.47 -26.06
CA ARG A 523 -10.24 2.22 -27.24
C ARG A 523 -8.87 1.69 -26.83
N GLN A 524 -8.27 2.22 -25.77
CA GLN A 524 -6.99 1.73 -25.25
C GLN A 524 -7.11 0.27 -24.80
N ILE A 525 -8.14 -0.05 -24.01
CA ILE A 525 -8.42 -1.41 -23.54
C ILE A 525 -8.61 -2.38 -24.73
N LEU A 526 -9.45 -2.02 -25.70
CA LEU A 526 -9.71 -2.84 -26.89
C LEU A 526 -8.47 -2.99 -27.77
N SER A 527 -7.69 -1.93 -27.96
CA SER A 527 -6.46 -1.97 -28.75
C SER A 527 -5.37 -2.84 -28.11
N GLY A 528 -5.20 -2.77 -26.78
CA GLY A 528 -4.26 -3.60 -26.05
C GLY A 528 -4.62 -5.09 -26.16
N ALA A 529 -5.89 -5.44 -26.00
CA ALA A 529 -6.37 -6.81 -26.21
C ALA A 529 -6.15 -7.27 -27.66
N LEU A 530 -6.46 -6.41 -28.64
CA LEU A 530 -6.27 -6.73 -30.06
C LEU A 530 -4.80 -7.01 -30.38
N ASP A 531 -3.86 -6.23 -29.84
CA ASP A 531 -2.42 -6.44 -30.02
C ASP A 531 -1.92 -7.73 -29.35
N GLU A 532 -2.47 -8.09 -28.19
CA GLU A 532 -2.19 -9.38 -27.55
C GLU A 532 -2.63 -10.56 -28.43
N TYR A 533 -3.87 -10.53 -28.93
CA TYR A 533 -4.37 -11.59 -29.83
C TYR A 533 -3.63 -11.62 -31.17
N ARG A 534 -3.17 -10.47 -31.71
CA ARG A 534 -2.27 -10.42 -32.87
C ARG A 534 -0.95 -11.11 -32.62
N ARG A 535 -0.35 -10.91 -31.44
CA ARG A 535 0.91 -11.59 -31.06
C ARG A 535 0.69 -13.11 -31.01
N LEU A 536 -0.37 -13.58 -30.36
CA LEU A 536 -0.73 -15.00 -30.30
C LEU A 536 -0.96 -15.58 -31.70
N TYR A 537 -1.70 -14.87 -32.55
CA TYR A 537 -1.91 -15.26 -33.94
C TYR A 537 -0.59 -15.43 -34.69
N SER A 538 0.33 -14.45 -34.58
CA SER A 538 1.63 -14.50 -35.26
C SER A 538 2.52 -15.67 -34.79
N GLN A 539 2.43 -16.05 -33.51
CA GLN A 539 3.18 -17.19 -32.97
C GLN A 539 2.64 -18.51 -33.55
N ILE A 540 1.33 -18.68 -33.58
CA ILE A 540 0.69 -19.88 -34.14
C ILE A 540 0.97 -19.97 -35.63
N ASP A 541 0.88 -18.86 -36.35
CA ASP A 541 1.17 -18.83 -37.79
C ASP A 541 2.60 -19.27 -38.09
N ARG A 542 3.59 -18.79 -37.33
CA ARG A 542 4.99 -19.24 -37.46
C ARG A 542 5.14 -20.74 -37.22
N ILE A 543 4.47 -21.30 -36.20
CA ILE A 543 4.53 -22.73 -35.88
C ILE A 543 3.93 -23.57 -37.01
N VAL A 544 2.79 -23.12 -37.56
CA VAL A 544 2.14 -23.81 -38.68
C VAL A 544 3.04 -23.78 -39.92
N VAL A 545 3.62 -22.63 -40.25
CA VAL A 545 4.55 -22.49 -41.39
C VAL A 545 5.82 -23.32 -41.19
N SER A 546 6.41 -23.36 -39.99
CA SER A 546 7.61 -24.16 -39.73
C SER A 546 7.35 -25.65 -39.81
N TYR A 547 6.18 -26.11 -39.33
CA TYR A 547 5.79 -27.52 -39.41
C TYR A 547 5.64 -27.99 -40.87
N ASP A 548 5.09 -27.14 -41.73
CA ASP A 548 5.00 -27.40 -43.17
C ASP A 548 6.39 -27.37 -43.85
N THR A 549 7.37 -26.66 -43.27
CA THR A 549 8.73 -26.55 -43.81
C THR A 549 9.64 -27.72 -43.39
N GLU A 550 9.48 -28.26 -42.18
CA GLU A 550 10.27 -29.40 -41.67
C GLU A 550 9.98 -30.72 -42.40
N LEU A 551 8.76 -30.87 -42.95
CA LEU A 551 8.40 -31.97 -43.85
C LEU A 551 9.17 -31.97 -45.18
N VAL A 552 9.91 -30.90 -45.49
CA VAL A 552 10.68 -30.72 -46.75
C VAL A 552 12.19 -30.64 -46.49
N SER A 553 12.70 -31.14 -45.36
CA SER A 553 14.15 -31.22 -45.14
C SER A 553 14.79 -32.29 -46.05
N SER A 554 15.29 -31.85 -47.20
CA SER A 554 16.18 -32.63 -48.06
C SER A 554 17.50 -32.89 -47.33
N PHE A 555 17.89 -34.16 -47.23
CA PHE A 555 19.20 -34.59 -46.69
C PHE A 555 20.34 -33.70 -47.22
N THR A 556 21.23 -33.25 -46.33
CA THR A 556 22.27 -32.27 -46.69
C THR A 556 23.46 -32.89 -47.41
N SER A 557 23.66 -34.19 -47.23
CA SER A 557 24.75 -34.94 -47.85
C SER A 557 24.31 -36.32 -48.34
N LYS A 558 25.04 -36.84 -49.33
CA LYS A 558 24.83 -38.18 -49.87
C LYS A 558 25.08 -39.29 -48.83
N GLU A 559 26.02 -39.06 -47.90
CA GLU A 559 26.38 -40.02 -46.85
C GLU A 559 25.27 -40.12 -45.80
N GLU A 560 24.72 -38.99 -45.37
CA GLU A 560 23.57 -38.92 -44.47
C GLU A 560 22.32 -39.57 -45.07
N ALA A 561 22.06 -39.33 -46.35
CA ALA A 561 20.98 -40.01 -47.09
C ALA A 561 21.22 -41.52 -47.19
N GLN A 562 22.47 -41.97 -47.35
CA GLN A 562 22.81 -43.40 -47.46
C GLN A 562 22.60 -44.11 -46.13
N GLU A 563 23.07 -43.54 -45.02
CA GLU A 563 22.87 -44.10 -43.69
C GLU A 563 21.38 -44.17 -43.31
N ALA A 564 20.61 -43.12 -43.60
CA ALA A 564 19.18 -43.11 -43.34
C ALA A 564 18.43 -44.17 -44.17
N ILE A 565 18.76 -44.30 -45.46
CA ILE A 565 18.17 -45.31 -46.34
C ILE A 565 18.58 -46.73 -45.91
N ASP A 566 19.83 -46.96 -45.52
CA ASP A 566 20.29 -48.28 -45.07
C ASP A 566 19.65 -48.66 -43.73
N GLY A 567 19.49 -47.68 -42.82
CA GLY A 567 18.72 -47.84 -41.58
C GLY A 567 17.27 -48.23 -41.85
N LEU A 568 16.61 -47.50 -42.77
CA LEU A 568 15.24 -47.78 -43.19
C LEU A 568 15.11 -49.20 -43.78
N LEU A 569 15.99 -49.57 -44.72
CA LEU A 569 16.00 -50.89 -45.34
C LEU A 569 16.27 -52.03 -44.34
N SER A 570 16.96 -51.76 -43.22
CA SER A 570 17.18 -52.77 -42.17
C SER A 570 15.93 -53.03 -41.30
N VAL A 571 15.07 -52.02 -41.13
CA VAL A 571 13.89 -52.08 -40.26
C VAL A 571 12.62 -52.45 -41.04
N MET A 572 12.52 -52.01 -42.30
CA MET A 572 11.32 -52.19 -43.12
C MET A 572 10.86 -53.64 -43.27
N PRO A 573 11.73 -54.64 -43.49
CA PRO A 573 11.28 -56.04 -43.57
C PRO A 573 10.55 -56.51 -42.31
N LYS A 574 11.04 -56.11 -41.13
CA LYS A 574 10.40 -56.44 -39.84
C LYS A 574 9.05 -55.76 -39.68
N LYS A 575 8.95 -54.49 -40.10
CA LYS A 575 7.68 -53.76 -40.08
C LYS A 575 6.65 -54.34 -41.05
N ILE A 576 7.08 -54.73 -42.24
CA ILE A 576 6.21 -55.38 -43.25
C ILE A 576 5.70 -56.73 -42.72
N ASP A 577 6.53 -57.50 -42.03
CA ASP A 577 6.08 -58.75 -41.42
C ASP A 577 5.12 -58.52 -40.25
N SER A 578 5.34 -57.50 -39.41
CA SER A 578 4.43 -57.15 -38.32
C SER A 578 3.05 -56.66 -38.77
N LEU A 579 2.88 -56.24 -40.03
CA LEU A 579 1.55 -55.91 -40.57
C LEU A 579 0.59 -57.11 -40.51
N LYS A 580 1.11 -58.35 -40.50
CA LYS A 580 0.29 -59.57 -40.40
C LYS A 580 -0.26 -59.80 -38.99
N ASP A 581 0.36 -59.17 -37.99
CA ASP A 581 0.03 -59.33 -36.57
C ASP A 581 -0.96 -58.25 -36.07
N ILE A 582 -1.37 -57.31 -36.93
CA ILE A 582 -2.36 -56.27 -36.60
C ILE A 582 -3.77 -56.80 -36.90
N ASP A 583 -4.58 -56.97 -35.86
CA ASP A 583 -5.94 -57.52 -35.95
C ASP A 583 -6.97 -56.51 -36.53
N ASP A 584 -6.75 -55.20 -36.36
CA ASP A 584 -7.66 -54.16 -36.85
C ASP A 584 -7.37 -53.79 -38.33
N PRO A 585 -8.31 -54.01 -39.26
CA PRO A 585 -8.11 -53.71 -40.68
C PRO A 585 -7.91 -52.21 -40.97
N THR A 586 -8.43 -51.31 -40.13
CA THR A 586 -8.28 -49.86 -40.33
C THR A 586 -6.91 -49.36 -39.89
N GLU A 587 -6.41 -49.89 -38.78
CA GLU A 587 -5.05 -49.64 -38.29
C GLU A 587 -4.00 -50.27 -39.22
N GLN A 588 -4.28 -51.47 -39.74
CA GLN A 588 -3.44 -52.14 -40.73
C GLN A 588 -3.33 -51.33 -42.04
N ASP A 589 -4.43 -50.73 -42.53
CA ASP A 589 -4.40 -49.89 -43.74
C ASP A 589 -3.68 -48.55 -43.51
N LEU A 590 -3.82 -47.96 -42.32
CA LEU A 590 -3.09 -46.75 -41.92
C LEU A 590 -1.58 -46.98 -41.82
N GLU A 591 -1.15 -48.05 -41.15
CA GLU A 591 0.28 -48.37 -41.01
C GLU A 591 0.87 -48.76 -42.37
N LYS A 592 0.10 -49.46 -43.22
CA LYS A 592 0.50 -49.73 -44.60
C LYS A 592 0.72 -48.45 -45.41
N LYS A 593 -0.19 -47.48 -45.34
CA LYS A 593 -0.03 -46.18 -46.02
C LYS A 593 1.20 -45.42 -45.53
N ARG A 594 1.51 -45.48 -44.23
CA ARG A 594 2.72 -44.87 -43.67
C ARG A 594 4.00 -45.53 -44.19
N ILE A 595 4.02 -46.86 -44.28
CA ILE A 595 5.18 -47.59 -44.83
C ILE A 595 5.39 -47.23 -46.31
N ILE A 596 4.31 -47.17 -47.11
CA ILE A 596 4.39 -46.78 -48.53
C ILE A 596 4.93 -45.35 -48.66
N ALA A 597 4.37 -44.39 -47.91
CA ALA A 597 4.83 -43.00 -47.96
C ALA A 597 6.32 -42.84 -47.59
N ALA A 598 6.78 -43.57 -46.57
CA ALA A 598 8.18 -43.56 -46.17
C ALA A 598 9.11 -44.18 -47.23
N LEU A 599 8.68 -45.26 -47.90
CA LEU A 599 9.43 -45.89 -48.98
C LEU A 599 9.47 -45.01 -50.24
N ASP A 600 8.37 -44.33 -50.58
CA ASP A 600 8.33 -43.40 -51.72
C ASP A 600 9.24 -42.19 -51.49
N GLN A 601 9.23 -41.62 -50.28
CA GLN A 601 10.15 -40.53 -49.90
C GLN A 601 11.62 -40.98 -49.95
N ALA A 602 11.91 -42.20 -49.47
CA ALA A 602 13.25 -42.79 -49.58
C ALA A 602 13.66 -43.05 -51.03
N LEU A 603 12.72 -43.43 -51.90
CA LEU A 603 12.94 -43.66 -53.33
C LEU A 603 13.28 -42.35 -54.05
N GLU A 604 12.51 -41.28 -53.80
CA GLU A 604 12.79 -39.95 -54.36
C GLU A 604 14.16 -39.44 -53.92
N THR A 605 14.50 -39.62 -52.64
CA THR A 605 15.82 -39.30 -52.09
C THR A 605 16.93 -40.13 -52.75
N ALA A 606 16.75 -41.43 -52.90
CA ALA A 606 17.74 -42.30 -53.54
C ALA A 606 17.97 -41.89 -55.02
N LYS A 607 16.91 -41.48 -55.72
CA LYS A 607 16.98 -40.99 -57.10
C LYS A 607 17.69 -39.64 -57.20
N SER A 608 17.42 -38.69 -56.29
CA SER A 608 18.07 -37.37 -56.29
C SER A 608 19.59 -37.48 -56.08
N PHE A 609 20.05 -38.41 -55.23
CA PHE A 609 21.47 -38.67 -54.97
C PHE A 609 22.13 -39.73 -55.89
N LYS A 610 21.41 -40.22 -56.92
CA LYS A 610 21.87 -41.21 -57.91
C LYS A 610 22.34 -42.54 -57.29
N MET A 611 21.61 -43.05 -56.29
CA MET A 611 21.94 -44.25 -55.51
C MET A 611 21.28 -45.49 -56.09
N ASN A 612 21.71 -45.90 -57.28
CA ASN A 612 21.07 -46.96 -58.06
C ASN A 612 20.88 -48.31 -57.32
N LYS A 613 21.78 -48.65 -56.39
CA LYS A 613 21.66 -49.89 -55.60
C LYS A 613 20.57 -49.80 -54.53
N ALA A 614 20.47 -48.66 -53.86
CA ALA A 614 19.48 -48.39 -52.82
C ALA A 614 18.07 -48.22 -53.44
N SER A 615 17.95 -47.50 -54.56
CA SER A 615 16.67 -47.36 -55.28
C SER A 615 16.08 -48.71 -55.65
N LYS A 616 16.89 -49.64 -56.19
CA LYS A 616 16.42 -50.99 -56.53
C LYS A 616 15.97 -51.79 -55.30
N ALA A 617 16.67 -51.65 -54.18
CA ALA A 617 16.28 -52.33 -52.94
C ALA A 617 14.95 -51.81 -52.40
N ILE A 618 14.72 -50.50 -52.46
CA ILE A 618 13.46 -49.86 -52.07
C ILE A 618 12.30 -50.29 -52.99
N GLU A 619 12.53 -50.34 -54.32
CA GLU A 619 11.52 -50.79 -55.29
C GLU A 619 11.08 -52.24 -55.02
N ILE A 620 12.02 -53.13 -54.67
CA ILE A 620 11.71 -54.52 -54.30
C ILE A 620 10.80 -54.58 -53.06
N GLU A 621 11.05 -53.76 -52.03
CA GLU A 621 10.21 -53.75 -50.82
C GLU A 621 8.82 -53.12 -51.08
N LEU A 622 8.73 -52.08 -51.92
CA LEU A 622 7.45 -51.52 -52.38
C LEU A 622 6.62 -52.57 -53.13
N GLU A 623 7.23 -53.33 -54.04
CA GLU A 623 6.55 -54.39 -54.79
C GLU A 623 6.03 -55.51 -53.86
N LYS A 624 6.73 -55.84 -52.77
CA LYS A 624 6.25 -56.82 -51.78
C LYS A 624 4.96 -56.37 -51.10
N ILE A 625 4.83 -55.09 -50.75
CA ILE A 625 3.64 -54.55 -50.09
C ILE A 625 2.46 -54.48 -51.07
N ILE A 626 2.72 -54.08 -52.32
CA ILE A 626 1.69 -53.99 -53.38
C ILE A 626 1.20 -55.39 -53.80
N SER A 627 2.10 -56.37 -53.91
CA SER A 627 1.73 -57.75 -54.24
C SER A 627 0.95 -58.43 -53.11
N GLN A 628 1.26 -58.15 -51.85
CA GLN A 628 0.43 -58.56 -50.71
C GLN A 628 -0.97 -57.95 -50.77
N ASP A 629 -1.12 -56.70 -51.25
CA ASP A 629 -2.44 -56.06 -51.42
C ASP A 629 -3.31 -56.73 -52.49
N LYS A 630 -2.69 -57.16 -53.59
CA LYS A 630 -3.40 -57.87 -54.67
C LYS A 630 -3.87 -59.25 -54.21
N LEU A 631 -3.07 -59.94 -53.37
CA LEU A 631 -3.42 -61.24 -52.79
C LEU A 631 -4.57 -61.13 -51.78
N THR A 632 -4.59 -60.10 -50.92
CA THR A 632 -5.67 -59.90 -49.94
C THR A 632 -6.98 -59.43 -50.58
N LYS A 633 -6.93 -58.62 -51.64
CA LYS A 633 -8.13 -58.24 -52.41
C LYS A 633 -8.73 -59.41 -53.19
N SER A 634 -7.92 -60.28 -53.82
CA SER A 634 -8.43 -61.46 -54.53
C SER A 634 -9.11 -62.50 -53.62
N LYS A 635 -8.80 -62.51 -52.32
CA LYS A 635 -9.45 -63.37 -51.31
C LYS A 635 -10.76 -62.80 -50.77
N LYS A 636 -11.07 -61.53 -51.00
CA LYS A 636 -12.35 -60.90 -50.60
C LYS A 636 -13.40 -60.95 -51.72
N ASP A 637 -12.99 -61.17 -52.96
CA ASP A 637 -13.87 -61.24 -54.14
C ASP A 637 -14.25 -62.68 -54.55
N ASN A 638 -13.80 -63.69 -53.80
CA ASN A 638 -14.29 -65.08 -53.80
C ASN A 638 -14.96 -65.36 -52.45
#